data_AF-A0A7C3HVL1-F1
#
_entry.id   AF-A0A7C3HVL1-F1
#
_cell.length_a   1.000
_cell.length_b   1.000
_cell.length_c   1.000
_cell.angle_alpha   90.00
_cell.angle_beta   90.00
_cell.angle_gamma   90.00
#
_symmetry.space_group_name_H-M   'P 1'
#
loop_
_entity.id
_entity.type
_entity.pdbx_description
1 polymer ?
#
loop_
_entity_poly.entity_id
_entity_poly.type
_entity_poly.pdbx_seq_one_letter_code
_entity_poly.pdbx_strand_id
1 'polypeptide(L)'
;MRIALLLIILALAAPGAGKKHFLLTLNLTQELKKLSPAQQETLRQHTDYLNKLYLNGRLATGGRVEDPHRPTSLAVLEVDDEAGSREG
;
A
#
# COMPACT_ATOMS: atom_id res chain seq x y z
N MET A 1 -23.39 3.60 3.62
CA MET A 1 -22.13 3.84 4.36
C MET A 1 -21.00 3.93 3.34
N ARG A 2 -20.31 5.08 3.24
CA ARG A 2 -19.13 5.26 2.39
C ARG A 2 -17.91 4.80 3.18
N ILE A 3 -17.29 3.69 2.80
CA ILE A 3 -16.02 3.27 3.41
C ILE A 3 -14.91 3.96 2.63
N ALA A 4 -14.19 4.86 3.30
CA ALA A 4 -13.03 5.53 2.75
C ALA A 4 -11.86 4.53 2.71
N LEU A 5 -11.51 4.04 1.52
CA LEU A 5 -10.23 3.38 1.30
C LEU A 5 -9.17 4.49 1.26
N LEU A 6 -8.66 4.88 2.43
CA LEU A 6 -7.70 5.97 2.53
C LEU A 6 -6.28 5.41 2.33
N LEU A 7 -5.79 5.52 1.09
CA LEU A 7 -4.40 5.25 0.75
C LEU A 7 -3.56 6.45 1.19
N ILE A 8 -2.98 6.40 2.39
CA ILE A 8 -2.03 7.44 2.83
C ILE A 8 -0.64 7.00 2.35
N ILE A 9 -0.10 7.75 1.39
CA ILE A 9 1.30 7.68 1.00
C ILE A 9 2.08 8.63 1.91
N LEU A 10 2.81 8.10 2.89
CA LEU A 10 3.68 8.90 3.76
C LEU A 10 5.10 8.87 3.18
N ALA A 11 5.57 9.98 2.63
CA ALA A 11 6.93 10.11 2.09
C ALA A 11 7.91 10.36 3.25
N LEU A 12 8.84 9.44 3.50
CA LEU A 12 9.99 9.71 4.37
C LEU A 12 11.23 9.73 3.48
N ALA A 13 11.56 10.91 2.93
CA ALA A 13 12.72 11.09 2.09
C ALA A 13 14.00 11.10 2.95
N ALA A 14 14.74 9.99 2.97
CA ALA A 14 16.13 9.98 3.41
C ALA A 14 17.03 10.46 2.24
N PRO A 15 17.93 11.44 2.43
CA PRO A 15 18.78 11.93 1.35
C PRO A 15 19.94 10.94 1.12
N GLY A 16 19.86 10.16 0.04
CA GLY A 16 20.95 9.30 -0.42
C GLY A 16 20.60 8.55 -1.71
N ALA A 17 21.33 8.84 -2.78
CA ALA A 17 21.38 8.12 -4.07
C ALA A 17 20.04 7.77 -4.76
N GLY A 18 19.53 8.71 -5.57
CA GLY A 18 18.67 8.44 -6.74
C GLY A 18 17.22 8.04 -6.49
N LYS A 19 16.93 7.21 -5.49
CA LYS A 19 15.58 6.70 -5.22
C LYS A 19 15.00 7.21 -3.90
N LYS A 20 13.73 7.58 -3.94
CA LYS A 20 12.92 8.02 -2.80
C LYS A 20 12.09 6.86 -2.28
N HIS A 21 11.88 6.86 -0.97
CA HIS A 21 11.10 5.85 -0.27
C HIS A 21 9.74 6.43 0.14
N PHE A 22 8.67 5.72 -0.21
CA PHE A 22 7.30 6.08 0.15
C PHE A 22 6.62 4.92 0.88
N LEU A 23 5.87 5.24 1.93
CA LEU A 23 5.11 4.24 2.68
C LEU A 23 3.71 4.10 2.09
N LEU A 24 3.38 2.92 1.58
CA LEU A 24 2.01 2.52 1.26
C LEU A 24 1.35 1.88 2.47
N THR A 25 0.12 2.29 2.74
CA THR A 25 -0.66 1.80 3.87
C THR A 25 -2.03 1.31 3.40
N LEU A 26 -2.46 0.15 3.88
CA LEU A 26 -3.83 -0.35 3.72
C LEU A 26 -4.48 -0.42 5.10
N ASN A 27 -5.60 0.29 5.24
CA ASN A 27 -6.44 0.24 6.44
C ASN A 27 -7.74 -0.49 6.12
N LEU A 28 -7.97 -1.63 6.77
CA LEU A 28 -9.27 -2.29 6.75
C LEU A 28 -10.04 -1.93 8.02
N THR A 29 -11.23 -1.36 7.85
CA THR A 29 -12.12 -1.01 8.96
C THR A 29 -12.93 -2.20 9.49
N GLN A 30 -12.79 -3.37 8.89
CA GLN A 30 -13.55 -4.58 9.21
C GLN A 30 -12.73 -5.83 8.89
N GLU A 31 -13.05 -6.93 9.55
CA GLU A 31 -12.40 -8.22 9.31
C GLU A 31 -12.56 -8.66 7.85
N LEU A 32 -11.51 -9.28 7.29
CA LEU A 32 -11.47 -9.80 5.91
C LEU A 32 -12.68 -10.68 5.57
N LYS A 33 -13.13 -11.51 6.52
CA LYS A 33 -14.27 -12.44 6.34
C LYS A 33 -15.63 -11.73 6.26
N LYS A 34 -15.69 -10.45 6.62
CA LYS A 34 -16.89 -9.61 6.64
C LYS A 34 -16.95 -8.63 5.45
N LEU A 35 -15.97 -8.69 4.54
CA LEU A 35 -15.98 -7.92 3.30
C LEU A 35 -17.09 -8.40 2.37
N SER A 36 -17.84 -7.46 1.77
CA SER A 36 -18.77 -7.76 0.68
C SER A 36 -18.03 -8.22 -0.57
N PRO A 37 -18.69 -8.88 -1.53
CA PRO A 37 -18.04 -9.32 -2.77
C PRO A 37 -17.33 -8.18 -3.51
N ALA A 38 -17.94 -6.99 -3.58
CA ALA A 38 -17.31 -5.82 -4.20
C ALA A 38 -16.03 -5.38 -3.46
N GLN A 39 -16.02 -5.44 -2.13
CA GLN A 39 -14.85 -5.09 -1.33
C GLN A 39 -13.74 -6.15 -1.42
N GLN A 40 -14.11 -7.43 -1.52
CA GLN A 40 -13.15 -8.51 -1.77
C GLN A 40 -12.49 -8.34 -3.14
N GLU A 41 -13.26 -7.94 -4.17
CA GLU A 41 -12.72 -7.64 -5.49
C GLU A 41 -11.77 -6.43 -5.47
N THR A 42 -12.12 -5.35 -4.77
CA THR A 42 -11.19 -4.22 -4.56
C THR A 42 -9.90 -4.67 -3.87
N LEU A 43 -9.99 -5.52 -2.85
CA LEU A 43 -8.81 -6.04 -2.15
C LEU A 43 -7.96 -6.93 -3.07
N ARG A 44 -8.59 -7.75 -3.92
CA ARG A 44 -7.93 -8.58 -4.92
C ARG A 44 -7.16 -7.71 -5.92
N GLN A 45 -7.81 -6.69 -6.48
CA GLN A 45 -7.17 -5.73 -7.39
C GLN A 45 -6.00 -4.99 -6.73
N HIS A 46 -6.14 -4.60 -5.46
CA HIS A 46 -5.05 -4.00 -4.69
C HIS A 46 -3.88 -4.99 -4.49
N THR A 47 -4.16 -6.28 -4.27
CA THR A 47 -3.13 -7.31 -4.16
C THR A 47 -2.40 -7.53 -5.49
N ASP A 48 -3.15 -7.60 -6.60
CA ASP A 48 -2.57 -7.70 -7.96
C ASP A 48 -1.68 -6.49 -8.26
N TYR A 49 -2.10 -5.30 -7.82
CA TYR A 49 -1.34 -4.08 -7.94
C TYR A 49 0.00 -4.15 -7.19
N LEU A 50 -0.01 -4.51 -5.90
CA LEU A 50 1.21 -4.68 -5.12
C LEU A 50 2.15 -5.74 -5.71
N ASN A 51 1.60 -6.84 -6.24
CA ASN A 51 2.39 -7.86 -6.93
C ASN A 51 3.09 -7.30 -8.18
N LYS A 52 2.43 -6.46 -8.98
CA LYS A 52 3.07 -5.81 -10.13
C LYS A 52 4.22 -4.89 -9.69
N LEU A 53 4.03 -4.14 -8.62
CA LEU A 53 5.07 -3.26 -8.05
C LEU A 53 6.26 -4.07 -7.49
N TYR A 54 6.02 -5.25 -6.93
CA TYR A 54 7.09 -6.13 -6.49
C TYR A 54 7.88 -6.69 -7.69
N LEU A 55 7.18 -7.19 -8.70
CA LEU A 55 7.80 -7.78 -9.89
C LEU A 55 8.60 -6.78 -10.72
N ASN A 56 8.22 -5.50 -10.73
CA ASN A 56 8.96 -4.45 -11.42
C ASN A 56 10.04 -3.77 -10.55
N GLY A 57 10.29 -4.28 -9.34
CA GLY A 57 11.34 -3.77 -8.45
C GLY A 57 11.02 -2.41 -7.80
N ARG A 58 9.77 -1.97 -7.81
CA ARG A 58 9.32 -0.73 -7.14
C ARG A 58 8.83 -0.95 -5.72
N LEU A 59 8.48 -2.17 -5.34
CA LEU A 59 8.14 -2.54 -3.97
C LEU A 59 9.36 -3.19 -3.31
N ALA A 60 9.99 -2.51 -2.36
CA ALA A 60 11.20 -3.01 -1.70
C ALA A 60 10.88 -4.07 -0.63
N THR A 61 9.84 -3.81 0.18
CA THR A 61 9.39 -4.72 1.26
C THR A 61 7.97 -4.38 1.67
N GLY A 62 7.26 -5.33 2.28
CA GLY A 62 5.91 -5.10 2.82
C GLY A 62 5.35 -6.31 3.53
N GLY A 63 4.30 -6.08 4.32
CA GLY A 63 3.67 -7.14 5.09
C GLY A 63 2.44 -6.69 5.85
N ARG A 64 1.75 -7.69 6.40
CA ARG A 64 0.63 -7.48 7.31
C ARG A 64 1.14 -7.00 8.66
N VAL A 65 0.38 -6.14 9.30
CA VAL A 65 0.61 -5.69 10.67
C VAL A 65 -0.48 -6.27 11.55
N GLU A 66 -0.08 -6.86 12.67
CA GLU A 66 -1.01 -7.50 13.63
C GLU A 66 -1.50 -6.53 14.71
N ASP A 67 -0.84 -5.38 14.87
CA ASP A 67 -1.24 -4.33 15.81
C ASP A 67 -2.57 -3.68 15.38
N PRO A 68 -3.65 -3.78 16.18
CA PRO A 68 -4.97 -3.25 15.84
C PRO A 68 -5.03 -1.71 15.81
N HIS A 69 -4.01 -1.02 16.32
CA HIS A 69 -3.89 0.44 16.27
C HIS A 69 -3.11 0.94 15.05
N ARG A 70 -2.61 0.03 14.21
CA ARG A 70 -1.84 0.34 13.01
C ARG A 70 -2.58 -0.06 11.73
N PRO A 71 -2.13 0.44 10.57
CA PRO A 71 -2.67 -0.03 9.30
C PRO A 71 -2.50 -1.53 9.14
N THR A 72 -3.53 -2.18 8.60
CA THR A 72 -3.59 -3.63 8.40
C THR A 72 -2.42 -4.17 7.55
N SER A 73 -1.88 -3.35 6.65
CA SER A 73 -0.68 -3.64 5.88
C SER A 73 0.15 -2.38 5.68
N LEU A 74 1.47 -2.57 5.65
CA LEU A 74 2.46 -1.54 5.32
C LEU A 74 3.38 -2.07 4.23
N ALA A 75 3.77 -1.21 3.28
CA ALA A 75 4.79 -1.53 2.30
C ALA A 75 5.64 -0.31 1.95
N VAL A 76 6.89 -0.54 1.57
CA VAL A 76 7.81 0.50 1.14
C VAL A 76 7.92 0.45 -0.38
N LEU A 77 7.55 1.55 -1.02
CA LEU A 77 7.84 1.82 -2.41
C LEU A 77 9.18 2.52 -2.54
N GLU A 78 9.93 2.12 -3.54
CA GLU A 78 11.18 2.73 -3.97
C GLU A 78 11.01 3.23 -5.40
N VAL A 79 10.96 4.55 -5.56
CA VAL A 79 10.67 5.24 -6.84
C VAL A 79 11.56 6.47 -7.00
N ASP A 80 11.80 6.91 -8.22
CA ASP A 80 12.73 8.03 -8.48
C ASP A 80 12.15 9.38 -8.02
N ASP A 81 10.82 9.54 -8.09
CA ASP A 81 10.11 10.74 -7.68
C ASP A 81 8.70 10.46 -7.09
N GLU A 82 8.04 11.53 -6.63
CA GLU A 82 6.69 11.43 -6.04
C GLU A 82 5.60 11.15 -7.07
N ALA A 83 5.77 11.57 -8.32
CA ALA A 83 4.80 11.22 -9.36
C ALA A 83 4.79 9.69 -9.55
N GLY A 84 5.98 9.09 -9.57
CA GLY A 84 6.19 7.66 -9.55
C GLY A 84 5.56 6.97 -8.34
N SER A 85 5.35 7.59 -7.19
CA SER A 85 4.64 6.92 -6.07
C SER A 85 3.13 6.80 -6.31
N ARG A 86 2.58 7.55 -7.27
CA ARG A 86 1.15 7.62 -7.59
C ARG A 86 0.78 6.85 -8.86
N GLU A 87 1.75 6.58 -9.72
CA GLU A 87 1.57 5.91 -11.00
C GLU A 87 1.64 4.38 -10.87
N GLY A 88 0.55 3.78 -10.41
CA GLY A 88 0.43 2.34 -10.49
C GLY A 88 -0.97 1.83 -10.19
#